data_AF-A0A1V4QKH7-F1
#
_entry.id   AF-A0A1V4QKH7-F1
#
_cell.length_a   1.000
_cell.length_b   1.000
_cell.length_c   1.000
_cell.angle_alpha   90.00
_cell.angle_beta   90.00
_cell.angle_gamma   90.00
#
_symmetry.space_group_name_H-M   'P 1'
#
loop_
_entity.id
_entity.type
_entity.pdbx_description
1 polymer ?
#
loop_
_entity_poly.entity_id
_entity_poly.type
_entity_poly.pdbx_seq_one_letter_code
_entity_poly.pdbx_strand_id
1 'polypeptide(L)'
;MNFLEFEGKTAEEAIDHACVHFQVPQDRLEIEIISLGSSGIFGLIGGRKVKIRAALKPETETSLLPQATEILDQLLQKMNEACKINGAQEEDQIKLCIEGDDPGLLIGKQGQTLEALQYLVTKILAKQAKKKTKVVIDIESYRERHEQALIDMALKYGSRGY
;
A
#
# COMPACT_ATOMS: atom_id res chain seq x y z
N MET A 1 -4.30 -10.30 19.28
CA MET A 1 -5.17 -9.16 19.63
C MET A 1 -6.19 -9.63 20.65
N ASN A 2 -6.73 -8.72 21.46
CA ASN A 2 -7.89 -9.02 22.31
C ASN A 2 -9.16 -8.59 21.57
N PHE A 3 -10.01 -9.54 21.21
CA PHE A 3 -11.28 -9.29 20.54
C PHE A 3 -12.39 -9.07 21.56
N LEU A 4 -13.26 -8.10 21.32
CA LEU A 4 -14.46 -7.84 22.10
C LEU A 4 -15.69 -8.15 21.25
N GLU A 5 -16.74 -8.68 21.89
CA GLU A 5 -17.99 -9.03 21.21
C GLU A 5 -18.98 -7.85 21.22
N PHE A 6 -19.62 -7.62 20.08
CA PHE A 6 -20.66 -6.61 19.91
C PHE A 6 -21.89 -7.22 19.25
N GLU A 7 -23.07 -6.72 19.64
CA GLU A 7 -24.35 -7.22 19.14
C GLU A 7 -25.20 -6.09 18.55
N GLY A 8 -25.97 -6.40 17.52
CA GLY A 8 -26.89 -5.48 16.85
C GLY A 8 -28.06 -6.24 16.21
N LYS A 9 -29.11 -5.53 15.80
CA LYS A 9 -30.18 -6.10 14.96
C LYS A 9 -29.67 -6.33 13.54
N THR A 10 -28.71 -5.52 13.09
CA THR A 10 -27.99 -5.66 11.82
C THR A 10 -26.48 -5.73 12.06
N ALA A 11 -25.74 -6.16 11.03
CA ALA A 11 -24.28 -6.12 11.08
C ALA A 11 -23.75 -4.69 11.20
N GLU A 12 -24.37 -3.75 10.50
CA GLU A 12 -24.04 -2.33 10.54
C GLU A 12 -24.20 -1.75 11.96
N GLU A 13 -25.31 -2.04 12.63
CA GLU A 13 -25.53 -1.59 14.03
C GLU A 13 -24.50 -2.20 14.99
N ALA A 14 -24.13 -3.48 14.79
CA ALA A 14 -23.10 -4.12 15.61
C ALA A 14 -21.70 -3.50 15.36
N ILE A 15 -21.40 -3.13 14.12
CA ILE A 15 -20.15 -2.44 13.73
C ILE A 15 -20.11 -1.03 14.30
N ASP A 16 -21.22 -0.28 14.24
CA ASP A 16 -21.32 1.06 14.83
C ASP A 16 -21.08 1.03 16.34
N HIS A 17 -21.64 0.04 17.04
CA HIS A 17 -21.36 -0.16 18.47
C HIS A 17 -19.86 -0.41 18.73
N ALA A 18 -19.18 -1.17 17.87
CA ALA A 18 -17.75 -1.37 17.97
C ALA A 18 -16.96 -0.07 17.69
N CYS A 19 -17.31 0.67 16.64
CA CYS A 19 -16.69 1.97 16.31
C CYS A 19 -16.81 2.98 17.46
N VAL A 20 -18.00 3.07 18.07
CA VAL A 20 -18.24 3.95 19.24
C VAL A 20 -17.41 3.49 20.45
N HIS A 21 -17.36 2.17 20.70
CA HIS A 21 -16.61 1.63 21.84
C HIS A 21 -15.10 1.89 21.72
N PHE A 22 -14.54 1.63 20.54
CA PHE A 22 -13.12 1.81 20.28
C PHE A 22 -12.74 3.26 19.91
N GLN A 23 -13.73 4.13 19.68
CA GLN A 23 -13.55 5.53 19.27
C GLN A 23 -12.72 5.69 17.98
N VAL A 24 -12.88 4.76 17.05
CA VAL A 24 -12.18 4.76 15.76
C VAL A 24 -13.16 4.49 14.61
N PRO A 25 -12.84 4.93 13.39
CA PRO A 25 -13.56 4.52 12.20
C PRO A 25 -13.44 3.01 11.94
N GLN A 26 -14.38 2.45 11.17
CA GLN A 26 -14.47 1.02 10.86
C GLN A 26 -13.19 0.46 10.21
N ASP A 27 -12.50 1.24 9.39
CA ASP A 27 -11.25 0.85 8.71
C ASP A 27 -10.09 0.55 9.68
N ARG A 28 -10.18 1.04 10.93
CA ARG A 28 -9.25 0.75 12.03
C ARG A 28 -9.64 -0.45 12.88
N LEU A 29 -10.73 -1.14 12.54
CA LEU A 29 -11.19 -2.33 13.25
C LEU A 29 -10.96 -3.60 12.42
N GLU A 30 -10.50 -4.65 13.09
CA GLU A 30 -10.55 -6.01 12.58
C GLU A 30 -11.87 -6.61 13.05
N ILE A 31 -12.78 -6.91 12.12
CA ILE A 31 -14.15 -7.34 12.40
C ILE A 31 -14.36 -8.74 11.85
N GLU A 32 -14.92 -9.62 12.67
CA GLU A 32 -15.38 -10.93 12.23
C GLU A 32 -16.83 -11.17 12.65
N ILE A 33 -17.64 -11.67 11.72
CA ILE A 33 -19.04 -11.98 11.97
C ILE A 33 -19.13 -13.35 12.64
N ILE A 34 -19.61 -13.40 13.87
CA ILE A 34 -19.82 -14.63 14.63
C ILE A 34 -21.18 -15.24 14.29
N SER A 35 -22.20 -14.38 14.12
CA SER A 35 -23.57 -14.80 13.83
C SER A 35 -24.26 -13.72 13.01
N LEU A 36 -24.86 -14.09 11.88
CA LEU A 36 -25.67 -13.20 11.03
C LEU A 36 -27.05 -12.87 11.61
N GLY A 37 -27.35 -13.40 12.81
CA GLY A 37 -28.68 -13.30 13.39
C GLY A 37 -29.72 -14.10 12.60
N SER A 38 -30.95 -14.13 13.10
CA SER A 38 -32.07 -14.77 12.41
C SER A 38 -33.32 -13.93 12.59
N SER A 39 -33.98 -13.56 11.49
CA SER A 39 -35.28 -12.93 11.56
C SER A 39 -36.31 -13.96 12.01
N GLY A 40 -36.87 -13.76 13.19
CA GLY A 40 -38.03 -14.53 13.64
C GLY A 40 -39.20 -14.36 12.66
N ILE A 41 -39.95 -15.43 12.47
CA ILE A 41 -41.19 -15.41 11.70
C ILE A 41 -42.15 -14.38 12.33
N PHE A 42 -42.59 -13.40 11.54
CA PHE A 42 -43.54 -12.35 11.89
C PHE A 42 -43.15 -11.36 13.01
N GLY A 43 -41.87 -11.09 13.26
CA GLY A 43 -41.44 -9.95 14.10
C GLY A 43 -41.89 -9.97 15.57
N LEU A 44 -42.56 -11.05 16.01
CA LEU A 44 -43.21 -11.16 17.30
C LEU A 44 -42.47 -12.13 18.25
N ILE A 45 -41.53 -12.93 17.75
CA ILE A 45 -40.82 -13.95 18.54
C ILE A 45 -39.34 -14.05 18.15
N GLY A 46 -38.47 -13.65 19.09
CA GLY A 46 -37.14 -14.24 19.30
C GLY A 46 -36.18 -14.28 18.11
N GLY A 47 -35.93 -13.14 17.46
CA GLY A 47 -34.81 -13.06 16.52
C GLY A 47 -33.47 -13.10 17.25
N ARG A 48 -32.53 -13.95 16.80
CA ARG A 48 -31.15 -13.89 17.31
C ARG A 48 -30.51 -12.62 16.75
N LYS A 49 -29.88 -11.83 17.63
CA LYS A 49 -29.10 -10.66 17.22
C LYS A 49 -27.92 -11.09 16.34
N VAL A 50 -27.50 -10.18 15.48
CA VAL A 50 -26.20 -10.24 14.82
C VAL A 50 -25.13 -10.11 15.90
N LYS A 51 -24.11 -10.96 15.85
CA LYS A 51 -22.95 -10.87 16.73
C LYS A 51 -21.69 -10.74 15.89
N ILE A 52 -20.84 -9.79 16.25
CA ILE A 52 -19.49 -9.64 15.70
C ILE A 52 -18.47 -9.72 16.84
N ARG A 53 -17.25 -10.10 16.51
CA ARG A 53 -16.08 -9.76 17.32
C ARG A 53 -15.31 -8.66 16.61
N ALA A 54 -14.89 -7.64 17.35
CA ALA A 54 -14.06 -6.57 16.85
C ALA A 54 -12.85 -6.36 17.76
N ALA A 55 -11.72 -6.05 17.15
CA ALA A 55 -10.51 -5.59 17.83
C ALA A 55 -9.98 -4.35 17.11
N LEU A 56 -9.25 -3.49 17.83
CA LEU A 56 -8.40 -2.51 17.16
C LEU A 56 -7.45 -3.27 16.24
N LYS A 57 -7.43 -2.89 14.96
CA LYS A 57 -6.31 -3.25 14.09
C LYS A 57 -5.06 -2.80 14.83
N PRO A 58 -4.02 -3.63 14.90
CA PRO A 58 -2.78 -3.23 15.54
C PRO A 58 -2.34 -1.93 14.86
N GLU A 59 -2.13 -0.86 15.63
CA GLU A 59 -1.45 0.35 15.13
C GLU A 59 0.03 0.08 14.75
N THR A 60 0.41 -1.20 14.69
CA THR A 60 1.75 -1.74 14.52
C THR A 60 1.99 -2.33 13.13
N GLU A 61 1.42 -1.73 12.10
CA GLU A 61 2.24 -1.44 10.93
C GLU A 61 2.61 0.04 11.01
N THR A 62 3.59 0.36 11.86
CA THR A 62 4.33 1.62 11.74
C THR A 62 4.61 1.79 10.26
N SER A 63 4.08 2.86 9.67
CA SER A 63 4.28 3.13 8.25
C SER A 63 5.77 3.00 7.96
N LEU A 64 6.08 2.12 7.02
CA LEU A 64 7.45 1.87 6.58
C LEU A 64 7.89 2.93 5.56
N LEU A 65 6.94 3.78 5.12
CA LEU A 65 7.19 4.87 4.19
C LEU A 65 8.31 5.82 4.65
N PRO A 66 8.33 6.36 5.89
CA PRO A 66 9.40 7.26 6.31
C PRO A 66 10.77 6.59 6.27
N GLN A 67 10.84 5.31 6.64
CA GLN A 67 12.08 4.53 6.62
C GLN A 67 12.54 4.26 5.18
N ALA A 68 11.61 3.90 4.29
CA ALA A 68 11.91 3.67 2.88
C ALA A 68 12.40 4.95 2.19
N THR A 69 11.74 6.09 2.46
CA THR A 69 12.13 7.41 1.96
C THR A 69 13.51 7.80 2.47
N GLU A 70 13.78 7.64 3.77
CA GLU A 70 15.09 7.93 4.37
C GLU A 70 16.22 7.08 3.76
N ILE A 71 15.98 5.77 3.58
CA ILE A 71 16.97 4.88 2.95
C ILE A 71 17.28 5.35 1.52
N LEU A 72 16.24 5.69 0.75
CA LEU A 72 16.42 6.16 -0.62
C LEU A 72 17.17 7.51 -0.65
N ASP A 73 16.79 8.45 0.21
CA ASP A 73 17.45 9.75 0.32
C ASP A 73 18.94 9.61 0.63
N GLN A 74 19.29 8.77 1.61
CA GLN A 74 20.69 8.50 1.96
C GLN A 74 21.48 7.87 0.81
N LEU A 75 20.84 7.02 -0.02
CA LEU A 75 21.51 6.45 -1.20
C LEU A 75 21.75 7.53 -2.27
N LEU A 76 20.76 8.37 -2.54
CA LEU A 76 20.88 9.46 -3.51
C LEU A 76 21.93 10.49 -3.07
N GLN A 77 21.95 10.87 -1.80
CA GLN A 77 22.98 11.74 -1.23
C GLN A 77 24.39 11.15 -1.39
N LYS A 78 24.56 9.83 -1.21
CA LYS A 78 25.85 9.15 -1.42
C LYS A 78 26.26 9.11 -2.90
N MET A 79 25.30 9.26 -3.81
CA MET A 79 25.55 9.41 -5.25
C MET A 79 25.78 10.88 -5.65
N ASN A 80 25.74 11.83 -4.70
CA ASN A 80 25.75 13.29 -4.92
C ASN A 80 24.55 13.81 -5.73
N GLU A 81 23.40 13.14 -5.63
CA GLU A 81 22.18 13.53 -6.33
C GLU A 81 21.22 14.24 -5.36
N ALA A 82 20.85 15.48 -5.71
CA ALA A 82 19.86 16.25 -4.98
C ALA A 82 18.49 16.08 -5.65
N CYS A 83 17.66 15.20 -5.09
CA CYS A 83 16.34 14.91 -5.66
C CYS A 83 15.25 15.08 -4.61
N LYS A 84 14.05 15.40 -5.10
CA LYS A 84 12.84 15.39 -4.30
C LYS A 84 12.20 14.01 -4.37
N ILE A 85 11.85 13.45 -3.21
CA ILE A 85 11.19 12.14 -3.11
C ILE A 85 9.78 12.34 -2.60
N ASN A 86 8.80 11.87 -3.37
CA ASN A 86 7.42 11.73 -2.94
C ASN A 86 7.13 10.25 -2.73
N GLY A 87 6.27 9.90 -1.77
CA GLY A 87 5.94 8.50 -1.56
C GLY A 87 4.55 8.26 -1.00
N ALA A 88 4.04 7.07 -1.31
CA ALA A 88 2.76 6.57 -0.87
C ALA A 88 2.91 5.11 -0.44
N GLN A 89 2.18 4.72 0.60
CA GLN A 89 2.14 3.35 1.08
C GLN A 89 0.73 2.78 0.95
N GLU A 90 0.66 1.64 0.28
CA GLU A 90 -0.48 0.72 0.24
C GLU A 90 -0.12 -0.52 1.10
N GLU A 91 -1.09 -1.39 1.42
CA GLU A 91 -0.95 -2.47 2.43
C GLU A 91 0.35 -3.31 2.31
N ASP A 92 0.75 -3.67 1.08
CA ASP A 92 1.94 -4.51 0.83
C ASP A 92 2.99 -3.84 -0.09
N GLN A 93 2.78 -2.58 -0.46
CA GLN A 93 3.61 -1.87 -1.44
C GLN A 93 3.86 -0.42 -1.03
N ILE A 94 5.12 0.00 -1.14
CA ILE A 94 5.52 1.41 -1.06
C ILE A 94 5.91 1.86 -2.46
N LYS A 95 5.31 2.95 -2.93
CA LYS A 95 5.70 3.65 -4.16
C LYS A 95 6.50 4.88 -3.78
N LEU A 96 7.70 5.00 -4.33
CA LEU A 96 8.57 6.18 -4.20
C LEU A 96 8.79 6.77 -5.59
N CYS A 97 8.49 8.06 -5.74
CA CYS A 97 8.70 8.80 -6.98
C CYS A 97 9.83 9.80 -6.75
N ILE A 98 10.82 9.78 -7.63
CA ILE A 98 11.96 10.71 -7.62
C ILE A 98 11.73 11.78 -8.69
N GLU A 99 11.87 13.03 -8.28
CA GLU A 99 11.92 14.22 -9.14
C GLU A 99 13.31 14.84 -8.99
N GLY A 100 14.04 15.05 -10.09
CA GLY A 100 15.43 15.50 -10.02
C GLY A 100 15.96 16.01 -11.36
N ASP A 101 17.09 16.70 -11.32
CA ASP A 101 17.62 17.44 -12.48
C ASP A 101 18.23 16.52 -13.56
N ASP A 102 18.77 15.35 -13.19
CA ASP A 102 19.29 14.34 -14.12
C ASP A 102 18.64 12.95 -13.90
N PRO A 103 17.45 12.72 -14.49
CA PRO A 103 16.80 11.41 -14.40
C PRO A 103 17.63 10.31 -15.10
N GLY A 104 18.48 10.66 -16.07
CA GLY A 104 19.23 9.70 -16.88
C GLY A 104 20.22 8.88 -16.08
N LEU A 105 20.91 9.50 -15.12
CA LEU A 105 21.82 8.81 -14.21
C LEU A 105 21.08 7.79 -13.32
N LEU A 106 19.95 8.21 -12.75
CA LEU A 106 19.13 7.41 -11.83
C LEU A 106 18.46 6.23 -12.53
N ILE A 107 18.12 6.38 -13.81
CA ILE A 107 17.66 5.28 -14.66
C ILE A 107 18.84 4.34 -14.96
N GLY A 108 19.97 4.90 -15.40
CA GLY A 108 21.13 4.14 -15.85
C GLY A 108 20.89 3.41 -17.18
N LYS A 109 21.93 2.73 -17.67
CA LYS A 109 21.83 1.99 -18.93
C LYS A 109 20.76 0.90 -18.82
N GLN A 110 19.75 0.93 -19.69
CA GLN A 110 18.64 -0.04 -19.70
C GLN A 110 17.90 -0.17 -18.35
N GLY A 111 17.90 0.87 -17.51
CA GLY A 111 17.21 0.84 -16.21
C GLY A 111 17.98 0.17 -15.06
N GLN A 112 19.25 -0.22 -15.28
CA GLN A 112 20.02 -0.97 -14.30
C GLN A 112 20.22 -0.23 -12.96
N THR A 113 20.41 1.10 -12.99
CA THR A 113 20.57 1.89 -11.76
C THR A 113 19.27 1.92 -10.97
N LEU A 114 18.15 2.15 -11.66
CA LEU A 114 16.82 2.18 -11.05
C LEU A 114 16.48 0.83 -10.40
N GLU A 115 16.77 -0.28 -11.08
CA GLU A 115 16.57 -1.63 -10.54
C GLU A 115 17.45 -1.88 -9.30
N ALA A 116 18.72 -1.45 -9.33
CA ALA A 116 19.63 -1.58 -8.22
C ALA A 116 19.18 -0.78 -6.99
N LEU A 117 18.75 0.47 -7.18
CA LEU A 117 18.17 1.30 -6.11
C LEU A 117 16.94 0.63 -5.49
N GLN A 118 16.00 0.17 -6.32
CA GLN A 118 14.80 -0.50 -5.85
C GLN A 118 15.13 -1.76 -5.04
N TYR A 119 16.10 -2.57 -5.52
CA TYR A 119 16.56 -3.75 -4.83
C TYR A 119 17.16 -3.42 -3.46
N LEU A 120 18.07 -2.44 -3.41
CA LEU A 120 18.76 -2.05 -2.17
C LEU A 120 17.77 -1.51 -1.12
N VAL A 121 16.89 -0.60 -1.51
CA VAL A 121 15.88 -0.04 -0.59
C VAL A 121 14.97 -1.16 -0.06
N THR A 122 14.46 -2.03 -0.93
CA THR A 122 13.64 -3.18 -0.52
C THR A 122 14.39 -4.08 0.45
N LYS A 123 15.67 -4.38 0.17
CA LYS A 123 16.48 -5.30 0.96
C LYS A 123 16.84 -4.75 2.33
N ILE A 124 17.17 -3.45 2.42
CA ILE A 124 17.49 -2.76 3.67
C ILE A 124 16.22 -2.64 4.53
N LEU A 125 15.10 -2.22 3.93
CA LEU A 125 13.82 -2.10 4.63
C LEU A 125 13.34 -3.45 5.19
N ALA A 126 13.46 -4.53 4.40
CA ALA A 126 13.09 -5.88 4.82
C ALA A 126 13.93 -6.42 5.99
N LYS A 127 15.12 -5.86 6.25
CA LYS A 127 15.93 -6.22 7.43
C LYS A 127 15.42 -5.57 8.71
N GLN A 128 14.69 -4.46 8.59
CA GLN A 128 14.17 -3.66 9.70
C GLN A 128 12.68 -3.93 9.97
N ALA A 129 11.94 -4.38 8.95
CA ALA A 129 10.53 -4.67 9.03
C ALA A 129 10.22 -6.13 9.43
N LYS A 130 9.13 -6.33 10.16
CA LYS A 130 8.58 -7.67 10.47
C LYS A 130 7.78 -8.28 9.31
N LYS A 131 7.37 -7.44 8.35
CA LYS A 131 6.55 -7.80 7.19
C LYS A 131 7.36 -7.60 5.91
N LYS A 132 7.13 -8.46 4.91
CA LYS A 132 7.66 -8.24 3.56
C LYS A 132 6.85 -7.14 2.89
N THR A 133 7.51 -6.04 2.56
CA THR A 133 6.92 -4.92 1.84
C THR A 133 7.70 -4.71 0.55
N LYS A 134 6.99 -4.65 -0.58
CA LYS A 134 7.61 -4.37 -1.88
C LYS A 134 7.82 -2.87 -2.02
N VAL A 135 9.03 -2.43 -2.35
CA VAL A 135 9.28 -1.04 -2.73
C VAL A 135 9.32 -0.95 -4.25
N VAL A 136 8.60 0.00 -4.82
CA VAL A 136 8.62 0.34 -6.25
C VAL A 136 9.14 1.77 -6.36
N ILE A 137 10.17 1.96 -7.17
CA ILE A 137 10.74 3.28 -7.45
C ILE A 137 10.38 3.68 -8.88
N ASP A 138 9.92 4.91 -9.05
CA ASP A 138 9.68 5.53 -10.34
C ASP A 138 10.41 6.88 -10.43
N ILE A 139 10.76 7.28 -11.66
CA ILE A 139 11.48 8.53 -11.96
C ILE A 139 10.70 9.25 -13.05
N GLU A 140 10.06 10.36 -12.71
CA GLU A 140 9.36 11.26 -13.66
C GLU A 140 8.61 10.57 -14.82
N SER A 141 7.78 9.56 -14.56
CA SER A 141 7.05 8.82 -15.60
C SER A 141 7.96 8.26 -16.72
N TYR A 142 9.22 7.95 -16.42
CA TYR A 142 10.19 7.42 -17.39
C TYR A 142 9.67 6.14 -18.04
N ARG A 143 9.00 5.27 -17.28
CA ARG A 143 8.42 4.02 -17.81
C ARG A 143 7.44 4.29 -18.94
N GLU A 144 6.55 5.26 -18.78
CA GLU A 144 5.58 5.65 -19.82
C GLU A 144 6.29 6.24 -21.05
N ARG A 145 7.30 7.09 -20.84
CA ARG A 145 8.09 7.69 -21.94
C ARG A 145 8.89 6.65 -22.72
N HIS A 146 9.46 5.66 -22.03
CA HIS A 146 10.23 4.58 -22.66
C HIS A 146 9.33 3.61 -23.42
N GLU A 147 8.17 3.26 -22.85
CA GLU A 147 7.17 2.42 -23.51
C GLU A 147 6.67 3.08 -24.80
N GLN A 148 6.36 4.38 -24.76
CA GLN A 148 5.94 5.14 -25.94
C GLN A 148 7.04 5.16 -27.02
N ALA A 149 8.30 5.36 -26.63
CA ALA A 149 9.42 5.35 -27.58
C ALA A 149 9.61 3.97 -28.27
N LEU A 150 9.36 2.87 -27.56
CA LEU A 150 9.42 1.52 -28.14
C LEU A 150 8.26 1.28 -29.12
N ILE A 151 7.05 1.73 -28.79
CA ILE A 151 5.89 1.67 -29.68
C ILE A 151 6.17 2.45 -30.98
N ASP A 152 6.68 3.67 -30.85
CA ASP A 152 7.00 4.52 -32.00
C ASP A 152 8.08 3.89 -32.90
N MET A 153 9.10 3.26 -32.31
CA MET A 153 10.11 2.50 -33.08
C MET A 153 9.48 1.32 -33.81
N ALA A 154 8.64 0.52 -33.14
CA ALA A 154 7.97 -0.62 -33.76
C ALA A 154 7.10 -0.20 -34.95
N LEU A 155 6.35 0.90 -34.82
CA LEU A 155 5.57 1.49 -35.92
C LEU A 155 6.45 1.99 -37.07
N LYS A 156 7.57 2.64 -36.76
CA LYS A 156 8.52 3.16 -37.75
C LYS A 156 9.22 2.05 -38.55
N TYR A 157 9.52 0.91 -37.92
CA TYR A 157 10.14 -0.23 -38.61
C TYR A 157 9.11 -1.11 -39.33
N GLY A 158 7.89 -1.24 -38.80
CA GLY A 158 6.79 -1.96 -39.46
C GLY A 158 6.29 -1.25 -40.73
N SER A 159 6.34 0.08 -40.77
CA SER A 159 5.97 0.89 -41.95
C SER A 159 7.03 0.94 -43.06
N ARG A 160 8.25 0.44 -42.80
CA ARG A 160 9.34 0.33 -43.79
C ARG A 160 9.41 -1.05 -44.48
N GLY A 161 8.47 -1.94 -44.15
CA GLY A 161 8.39 -3.31 -44.68
C GLY A 161 7.35 -3.55 -45.77
N TYR A 162 6.85 -2.50 -46.46
CA TYR A 162 5.97 -2.60 -47.62
C TYR A 162 6.49 -1.74 -48.78
#